data_AF-A0A956CF07-F1
#
_entry.id   AF-A0A956CF07-F1
#
_cell.length_a   1.000
_cell.length_b   1.000
_cell.length_c   1.000
_cell.angle_alpha   90.00
_cell.angle_beta   90.00
_cell.angle_gamma   90.00
#
_symmetry.space_group_name_H-M   'P 1'
#
loop_
_entity.id
_entity.type
_entity.pdbx_description
1 polymer ?
#
loop_
_entity_poly.entity_id
_entity_poly.type
_entity_poly.pdbx_seq_one_letter_code
_entity_poly.pdbx_strand_id
1 'polypeptide(L)'
;MTAANQHPEKQRVLEEYTARERRFTAEADALAARSRLISNLRGVSFGVLVIAGLFAIFGSTRMVPGVLSLVGGLSFLVLVVVHARVIEREDDKRRHARVNADGLARSSGRFRELSEDGARFADPQHPYADDLDVFGPGSLFQRVSVAHTRFGHEALARHLAEPQSLAEVEARQEAVRALAPELDTRQSFEAHALAAAAPEEVSKRQSRPAPDPEPLLAWAEGKAELSARPALVWASRILPLLTLAGLITSSTLHLPVVVWALPLTAQILLNFSTRAETLRVFSAVSSTEGAFLRYGAML
;
A
#
# COMPACT_ATOMS: atom_id res chain seq x y z
N MET A 1 -16.03 -41.02 -23.23
CA MET A 1 -16.65 -40.30 -24.36
C MET A 1 -18.15 -40.23 -24.04
N THR A 2 -18.84 -39.12 -23.79
CA THR A 2 -18.58 -37.71 -24.05
C THR A 2 -19.57 -36.92 -23.18
N ALA A 3 -19.10 -36.30 -22.08
CA ALA A 3 -19.85 -35.27 -21.33
C ALA A 3 -19.07 -33.95 -21.27
N ALA A 4 -17.98 -33.84 -22.03
CA ALA A 4 -17.03 -32.73 -21.99
C ALA A 4 -17.45 -31.50 -22.82
N ASN A 5 -18.65 -31.50 -23.43
CA ASN A 5 -19.01 -30.51 -24.44
C ASN A 5 -20.29 -29.72 -24.14
N GLN A 6 -20.64 -29.50 -22.86
CA GLN A 6 -21.89 -28.82 -22.52
C GLN A 6 -21.79 -27.29 -22.41
N HIS A 7 -20.59 -26.68 -22.33
CA HIS A 7 -20.45 -25.22 -22.29
C HIS A 7 -19.14 -24.75 -22.95
N PRO A 8 -19.09 -24.56 -24.29
CA PRO A 8 -17.88 -24.13 -24.99
C PRO A 8 -17.36 -22.76 -24.52
N GLU A 9 -18.26 -21.89 -24.07
CA GLU A 9 -17.90 -20.58 -23.51
C GLU A 9 -17.16 -20.70 -22.17
N LYS A 10 -17.65 -21.56 -21.26
CA LYS A 10 -16.97 -21.83 -19.99
C LYS A 10 -15.57 -22.38 -20.23
N GLN A 11 -15.42 -23.30 -21.19
CA GLN A 11 -14.13 -23.87 -21.53
C GLN A 11 -13.15 -22.82 -22.05
N ARG A 12 -13.60 -21.91 -22.91
CA ARG A 12 -12.79 -20.76 -23.38
C ARG A 12 -12.33 -19.87 -22.23
N VAL A 13 -13.23 -19.56 -21.28
CA VAL A 13 -12.87 -18.75 -20.10
C VAL A 13 -11.80 -19.45 -19.26
N LEU A 14 -11.94 -20.75 -19.00
CA LEU A 14 -10.96 -21.52 -18.23
C LEU A 14 -9.60 -21.56 -18.93
N GLU A 15 -9.58 -21.76 -20.24
CA GLU A 15 -8.37 -21.77 -21.06
C GLU A 15 -7.66 -20.41 -21.03
N GLU A 16 -8.39 -19.30 -21.20
CA GLU A 16 -7.85 -17.95 -21.16
C GLU A 16 -7.24 -17.62 -19.79
N TYR A 17 -7.96 -17.90 -18.69
CA TYR A 17 -7.48 -17.65 -17.33
C TYR A 17 -6.25 -18.51 -17.01
N THR A 18 -6.23 -19.77 -17.43
CA THR A 18 -5.08 -20.67 -17.26
C THR A 18 -3.86 -20.17 -18.05
N ALA A 19 -4.05 -19.72 -19.29
CA ALA A 19 -2.97 -19.17 -20.12
C ALA A 19 -2.37 -17.91 -19.49
N ARG A 20 -3.23 -17.01 -18.98
CA ARG A 20 -2.80 -15.77 -18.32
C ARG A 20 -2.11 -16.02 -16.98
N GLU A 21 -2.64 -16.90 -16.13
CA GLU A 21 -2.01 -17.31 -14.88
C GLU A 21 -0.58 -17.81 -15.14
N ARG A 22 -0.42 -18.74 -16.09
CA ARG A 22 0.90 -19.28 -16.47
C ARG A 22 1.84 -18.20 -17.00
N ARG A 23 1.36 -17.31 -17.88
CA ARG A 23 2.15 -16.20 -18.44
C ARG A 23 2.67 -15.30 -17.33
N PHE A 24 1.77 -14.79 -16.48
CA PHE A 24 2.14 -13.84 -15.43
C PHE A 24 3.00 -14.49 -14.34
N THR A 25 2.80 -15.78 -14.05
CA THR A 25 3.68 -16.54 -13.14
C THR A 25 5.09 -16.66 -13.70
N ALA A 26 5.24 -17.02 -14.98
CA ALA A 26 6.55 -17.12 -15.63
C ALA A 26 7.27 -15.75 -15.70
N GLU A 27 6.54 -14.67 -15.98
CA GLU A 27 7.09 -13.30 -15.94
C GLU A 27 7.54 -12.91 -14.53
N ALA A 28 6.75 -13.22 -13.50
CA ALA A 28 7.10 -12.99 -12.10
C ALA A 28 8.36 -13.76 -11.70
N ASP A 29 8.47 -15.05 -12.06
CA ASP A 29 9.62 -15.89 -11.73
C ASP A 29 10.92 -15.41 -12.41
N ALA A 30 10.82 -14.94 -13.65
CA ALA A 30 11.93 -14.33 -14.36
C ALA A 30 12.40 -13.04 -13.67
N LEU A 31 11.46 -12.18 -13.24
CA LEU A 31 11.76 -10.97 -12.48
C LEU A 31 12.34 -11.30 -11.09
N ALA A 32 11.86 -12.35 -10.43
CA ALA A 32 12.39 -12.84 -9.16
C ALA A 32 13.85 -13.30 -9.29
N ALA A 33 14.18 -14.01 -10.38
CA ALA A 33 15.57 -14.40 -10.67
C ALA A 33 16.47 -13.18 -10.87
N ARG A 34 15.99 -12.18 -11.61
CA ARG A 34 16.69 -10.90 -11.79
C ARG A 34 16.84 -10.13 -10.47
N SER A 35 15.82 -10.11 -9.64
CA SER A 35 15.80 -9.48 -8.32
C SER A 35 16.88 -10.09 -7.41
N ARG A 36 16.99 -11.42 -7.37
CA ARG A 36 18.04 -12.15 -6.64
C ARG A 36 19.45 -11.78 -7.12
N LEU A 37 19.67 -11.72 -8.44
CA LEU A 37 20.95 -11.30 -9.00
C LEU A 37 21.32 -9.88 -8.57
N ILE A 38 20.39 -8.93 -8.70
CA ILE A 38 20.61 -7.53 -8.31
C ILE A 38 20.88 -7.42 -6.81
N SER A 39 20.16 -8.18 -5.97
CA SER A 39 20.39 -8.19 -4.51
C SER A 39 21.81 -8.68 -4.18
N ASN A 40 22.28 -9.74 -4.84
CA ASN A 40 23.64 -10.25 -4.67
C ASN A 40 24.68 -9.22 -5.15
N LEU A 41 24.49 -8.62 -6.33
CA LEU A 41 25.38 -7.56 -6.84
C LEU A 41 25.44 -6.36 -5.91
N ARG A 42 24.30 -5.96 -5.33
CA ARG A 42 24.23 -4.90 -4.32
C ARG A 42 25.07 -5.28 -3.10
N GLY A 43 24.94 -6.52 -2.60
CA GLY A 43 25.76 -7.03 -1.50
C GLY A 43 27.26 -6.97 -1.80
N VAL A 44 27.67 -7.38 -3.01
CA VAL A 44 29.06 -7.29 -3.46
C VAL A 44 29.54 -5.83 -3.53
N SER A 45 28.75 -4.93 -4.12
CA SER A 45 29.10 -3.50 -4.21
C SER A 45 29.25 -2.83 -2.84
N PHE A 46 28.42 -3.23 -1.87
CA PHE A 46 28.54 -2.80 -0.48
C PHE A 46 29.82 -3.33 0.17
N GLY A 47 30.15 -4.61 -0.07
CA GLY A 47 31.42 -5.20 0.36
C GLY A 47 32.62 -4.43 -0.19
N VAL A 48 32.62 -4.09 -1.49
CA VAL A 48 33.67 -3.27 -2.12
C VAL A 48 33.77 -1.89 -1.49
N LEU A 49 32.63 -1.21 -1.29
CA LEU A 49 32.57 0.09 -0.62
C LEU A 49 33.27 0.05 0.75
N VAL A 50 32.91 -0.93 1.59
CA VAL A 50 33.43 -1.05 2.96
C VAL A 50 34.90 -1.46 2.96
N ILE A 51 35.26 -2.54 2.26
CA ILE A 51 36.63 -3.07 2.27
C ILE A 51 37.60 -2.04 1.68
N ALA A 52 37.30 -1.49 0.49
CA ALA A 52 38.15 -0.49 -0.13
C ALA A 52 38.20 0.82 0.69
N GLY A 53 37.09 1.19 1.35
CA GLY A 53 37.05 2.33 2.27
C GLY A 53 37.98 2.14 3.48
N LEU A 54 37.99 0.95 4.09
CA LEU A 54 38.90 0.62 5.18
C LEU A 54 40.37 0.69 4.73
N PHE A 55 40.70 0.12 3.57
CA PHE A 55 42.06 0.23 3.01
C PHE A 55 42.45 1.68 2.68
N ALA A 56 41.51 2.53 2.25
CA ALA A 56 41.78 3.93 1.98
C ALA A 56 42.11 4.72 3.26
N ILE A 57 41.49 4.38 4.38
CA ILE A 57 41.66 5.06 5.68
C ILE A 57 42.92 4.56 6.40
N PHE A 58 43.13 3.23 6.45
CA PHE A 58 44.15 2.60 7.28
C PHE A 58 45.37 2.08 6.49
N GLY A 59 45.28 2.00 5.15
CA GLY A 59 46.34 1.46 4.30
C GLY A 59 47.44 2.47 3.93
N SER A 60 48.55 1.94 3.40
CA SER A 60 49.68 2.74 2.92
C SER A 60 49.41 3.50 1.61
N THR A 61 48.44 3.05 0.82
CA THR A 61 48.00 3.69 -0.43
C THR A 61 46.54 4.13 -0.33
N ARG A 62 46.26 5.40 -0.65
CA ARG A 62 44.94 6.01 -0.42
C ARG A 62 44.12 6.22 -1.69
N MET A 63 44.74 6.58 -2.80
CA MET A 63 44.03 6.94 -4.03
C MET A 63 43.24 5.76 -4.63
N VAL A 64 43.89 4.63 -4.90
CA VAL A 64 43.23 3.50 -5.57
C VAL A 64 42.09 2.91 -4.74
N PRO A 65 42.26 2.59 -3.44
CA PRO A 65 41.15 2.11 -2.62
C PRO A 65 40.04 3.16 -2.44
N GLY A 66 40.40 4.46 -2.37
CA GLY A 66 39.42 5.55 -2.31
C GLY A 66 38.51 5.61 -3.55
N VAL A 67 39.09 5.49 -4.76
CA VAL A 67 38.32 5.44 -6.01
C VAL A 67 37.42 4.20 -6.06
N LEU A 68 37.93 3.02 -5.68
CA LEU A 68 37.14 1.79 -5.64
C LEU A 68 35.99 1.88 -4.64
N SER A 69 36.22 2.49 -3.47
CA SER A 69 35.18 2.73 -2.47
C SER A 69 34.07 3.63 -3.01
N LEU A 70 34.44 4.73 -3.70
CA LEU A 70 33.49 5.63 -4.35
C LEU A 70 32.66 4.92 -5.43
N VAL A 71 33.31 4.14 -6.31
CA VAL A 71 32.62 3.36 -7.36
C VAL A 71 31.70 2.31 -6.75
N GLY A 72 32.15 1.63 -5.69
CA GLY A 72 31.34 0.69 -4.91
C GLY A 72 30.10 1.36 -4.33
N GLY A 73 30.24 2.54 -3.71
CA GLY A 73 29.13 3.31 -3.17
C GLY A 73 28.14 3.78 -4.24
N LEU A 74 28.63 4.31 -5.36
CA LEU A 74 27.76 4.77 -6.45
C LEU A 74 27.01 3.60 -7.10
N SER A 75 27.69 2.49 -7.36
CA SER A 75 27.06 1.28 -7.90
C SER A 75 26.03 0.70 -6.95
N PHE A 76 26.30 0.70 -5.63
CA PHE A 76 25.33 0.28 -4.62
C PHE A 76 24.04 1.11 -4.68
N LEU A 77 24.15 2.45 -4.73
CA LEU A 77 22.99 3.34 -4.81
C LEU A 77 22.16 3.08 -6.07
N VAL A 78 22.82 2.93 -7.22
CA VAL A 78 22.14 2.59 -8.48
C VAL A 78 21.43 1.24 -8.38
N LEU A 79 22.11 0.22 -7.83
CA LEU A 79 21.55 -1.11 -7.67
C LEU A 79 20.36 -1.13 -6.71
N VAL A 80 20.35 -0.33 -5.65
CA VAL A 80 19.20 -0.17 -4.75
C VAL A 80 17.97 0.31 -5.52
N VAL A 81 18.12 1.37 -6.34
CA VAL A 81 17.00 1.91 -7.12
C VAL A 81 16.52 0.92 -8.17
N VAL A 82 17.44 0.25 -8.88
CA VAL A 82 17.09 -0.76 -9.88
C VAL A 82 16.40 -1.96 -9.22
N HIS A 83 16.85 -2.39 -8.05
CA HIS A 83 16.24 -3.48 -7.30
C HIS A 83 14.80 -3.17 -6.92
N ALA A 84 14.54 -1.97 -6.39
CA ALA A 84 13.19 -1.53 -6.03
C ALA A 84 12.23 -1.60 -7.23
N ARG A 85 12.66 -1.09 -8.41
CA ARG A 85 11.85 -1.15 -9.64
C ARG A 85 11.60 -2.58 -10.14
N VAL A 86 12.55 -3.50 -9.93
CA VAL A 86 12.38 -4.90 -10.34
C VAL A 86 11.43 -5.62 -9.40
N ILE A 87 11.51 -5.35 -8.09
CA ILE A 87 10.56 -5.86 -7.10
C ILE A 87 9.15 -5.40 -7.43
N GLU A 88 8.96 -4.10 -7.67
CA GLU A 88 7.62 -3.56 -7.98
C GLU A 88 7.00 -4.21 -9.22
N ARG A 89 7.81 -4.48 -10.26
CA ARG A 89 7.37 -5.23 -11.44
C ARG A 89 7.09 -6.70 -11.13
N GLU A 90 7.91 -7.35 -10.30
CA GLU A 90 7.66 -8.73 -9.86
C GLU A 90 6.31 -8.82 -9.15
N ASP A 91 6.07 -7.93 -8.19
CA ASP A 91 4.84 -7.89 -7.40
C ASP A 91 3.62 -7.63 -8.28
N ASP A 92 3.74 -6.75 -9.27
CA ASP A 92 2.69 -6.55 -10.29
C ASP A 92 2.32 -7.85 -11.01
N LYS A 93 3.32 -8.59 -11.50
CA LYS A 93 3.09 -9.87 -12.19
C LYS A 93 2.54 -10.93 -11.25
N ARG A 94 2.97 -10.97 -9.99
CA ARG A 94 2.40 -11.87 -8.97
C ARG A 94 0.93 -11.56 -8.69
N ARG A 95 0.55 -10.27 -8.59
CA ARG A 95 -0.86 -9.89 -8.41
C ARG A 95 -1.70 -10.30 -9.61
N HIS A 96 -1.23 -10.05 -10.83
CA HIS A 96 -1.91 -10.52 -12.04
C HIS A 96 -2.04 -12.04 -12.11
N ALA A 97 -1.02 -12.80 -11.70
CA ALA A 97 -1.11 -14.24 -11.58
C ALA A 97 -2.18 -14.67 -10.57
N ARG A 98 -2.20 -14.04 -9.38
CA ARG A 98 -3.21 -14.29 -8.35
C ARG A 98 -4.63 -14.00 -8.81
N VAL A 99 -4.87 -12.87 -9.47
CA VAL A 99 -6.19 -12.52 -10.04
C VAL A 99 -6.70 -13.62 -10.98
N ASN A 100 -5.82 -14.15 -11.82
CA ASN A 100 -6.19 -15.22 -12.74
C ASN A 100 -6.41 -16.56 -12.02
N ALA A 101 -5.61 -16.88 -11.00
CA ALA A 101 -5.82 -18.06 -10.16
C ALA A 101 -7.16 -18.01 -9.39
N ASP A 102 -7.48 -16.86 -8.78
CA ASP A 102 -8.73 -16.63 -8.06
C ASP A 102 -9.93 -16.71 -9.01
N GLY A 103 -9.83 -16.09 -10.19
CA GLY A 103 -10.85 -16.19 -11.23
C GLY A 103 -11.04 -17.60 -11.79
N LEU A 104 -9.96 -18.39 -11.90
CA LEU A 104 -10.02 -19.80 -12.27
C LEU A 104 -10.75 -20.61 -11.19
N ALA A 105 -10.45 -20.38 -9.91
CA ALA A 105 -11.14 -21.03 -8.81
C ALA A 105 -12.66 -20.72 -8.82
N ARG A 106 -13.06 -19.46 -9.06
CA ARG A 106 -14.48 -19.09 -9.21
C ARG A 106 -15.13 -19.79 -10.39
N SER A 107 -14.49 -19.76 -11.56
CA SER A 107 -15.03 -20.32 -12.80
C SER A 107 -15.08 -21.86 -12.79
N SER A 108 -14.18 -22.51 -12.07
CA SER A 108 -14.15 -23.97 -11.91
C SER A 108 -15.02 -24.49 -10.76
N GLY A 109 -15.70 -23.63 -10.00
CA GLY A 109 -16.51 -24.02 -8.84
C GLY A 109 -15.70 -24.30 -7.57
N ARG A 110 -14.41 -23.99 -7.55
CA ARG A 110 -13.50 -24.11 -6.41
C ARG A 110 -13.43 -22.84 -5.56
N PHE A 111 -14.41 -21.94 -5.68
CA PHE A 111 -14.46 -20.67 -4.95
C PHE A 111 -14.42 -20.82 -3.42
N ARG A 112 -14.79 -21.99 -2.89
CA ARG A 112 -14.67 -22.32 -1.45
C ARG A 112 -13.22 -22.30 -0.94
N GLU A 113 -12.24 -22.37 -1.82
CA GLU A 113 -10.81 -22.24 -1.50
C GLU A 113 -10.39 -20.78 -1.26
N LEU A 114 -11.20 -19.79 -1.67
CA LEU A 114 -10.90 -18.37 -1.50
C LEU A 114 -11.13 -17.94 -0.05
N SER A 115 -10.23 -17.14 0.52
CA SER A 115 -10.26 -16.82 1.95
C SER A 115 -11.33 -15.82 2.37
N GLU A 116 -11.79 -14.97 1.46
CA GLU A 116 -12.77 -13.91 1.75
C GLU A 116 -14.18 -14.43 1.52
N ASP A 117 -14.89 -14.71 2.62
CA ASP A 117 -16.20 -15.35 2.62
C ASP A 117 -17.35 -14.42 3.04
N GLY A 118 -17.02 -13.17 3.43
CA GLY A 118 -18.00 -12.18 3.86
C GLY A 118 -18.65 -12.48 5.22
N ALA A 119 -18.14 -13.43 6.01
CA ALA A 119 -18.73 -13.82 7.30
C ALA A 119 -18.94 -12.63 8.26
N ARG A 120 -18.10 -11.59 8.17
CA ARG A 120 -18.23 -10.35 8.96
C ARG A 120 -19.50 -9.54 8.68
N PHE A 121 -20.19 -9.81 7.57
CA PHE A 121 -21.45 -9.15 7.19
C PHE A 121 -22.68 -10.01 7.50
N ALA A 122 -22.50 -11.22 8.02
CA ALA A 122 -23.60 -12.09 8.38
C ALA A 122 -24.41 -11.49 9.54
N ASP A 123 -25.72 -11.38 9.35
CA ASP A 123 -26.68 -10.97 10.37
C ASP A 123 -27.73 -12.08 10.53
N PRO A 124 -27.77 -12.77 11.69
CA PRO A 124 -28.76 -13.81 11.97
C PRO A 124 -30.22 -13.31 11.96
N GLN A 125 -30.44 -12.00 12.08
CA GLN A 125 -31.78 -11.41 12.03
C GLN A 125 -32.20 -11.01 10.61
N HIS A 126 -31.33 -11.20 9.61
CA HIS A 126 -31.62 -10.82 8.25
C HIS A 126 -32.73 -11.69 7.64
N PRO A 127 -33.74 -11.12 6.95
CA PRO A 127 -34.92 -11.87 6.50
C PRO A 127 -34.66 -13.07 5.58
N TYR A 128 -33.52 -13.12 4.91
CA TYR A 128 -33.19 -14.16 3.93
C TYR A 128 -31.71 -14.53 3.82
N ALA A 129 -30.80 -13.81 4.50
CA ALA A 129 -29.37 -13.93 4.19
C ALA A 129 -28.80 -15.28 4.62
N ASP A 130 -29.31 -15.83 5.72
CA ASP A 130 -28.94 -17.15 6.22
C ASP A 130 -29.50 -18.25 5.31
N ASP A 131 -30.79 -18.19 4.96
CA ASP A 131 -31.46 -19.18 4.10
C ASP A 131 -30.85 -19.28 2.68
N LEU A 132 -30.33 -18.17 2.15
CA LEU A 132 -29.74 -18.11 0.81
C LEU A 132 -28.21 -18.24 0.80
N ASP A 133 -27.60 -18.55 1.96
CA ASP A 133 -26.15 -18.60 2.13
C ASP A 133 -25.46 -17.35 1.53
N VAL A 134 -25.93 -16.15 1.86
CA VAL A 134 -25.41 -14.91 1.27
C VAL A 134 -23.99 -14.62 1.74
N PHE A 135 -23.68 -14.93 3.00
CA PHE A 135 -22.39 -14.69 3.65
C PHE A 135 -21.86 -15.95 4.33
N GLY A 136 -20.54 -16.01 4.54
CA GLY A 136 -19.86 -17.12 5.21
C GLY A 136 -19.32 -18.19 4.25
N PRO A 137 -18.80 -19.30 4.80
CA PRO A 137 -18.14 -20.33 4.00
C PRO A 137 -19.08 -20.99 2.98
N GLY A 138 -18.70 -20.96 1.70
CA GLY A 138 -19.49 -21.50 0.59
C GLY A 138 -20.58 -20.57 0.07
N SER A 139 -20.61 -19.32 0.52
CA SER A 139 -21.67 -18.35 0.23
C SER A 139 -21.67 -17.78 -1.18
N LEU A 140 -22.77 -17.11 -1.52
CA LEU A 140 -22.88 -16.29 -2.72
C LEU A 140 -21.82 -15.18 -2.75
N PHE A 141 -21.58 -14.50 -1.62
CA PHE A 141 -20.56 -13.46 -1.50
C PHE A 141 -19.17 -14.03 -1.86
N GLN A 142 -18.77 -15.15 -1.26
CA GLN A 142 -17.49 -15.81 -1.54
C GLN A 142 -17.36 -16.19 -3.03
N ARG A 143 -18.47 -16.57 -3.66
CA ARG A 143 -18.49 -16.99 -5.06
C ARG A 143 -18.30 -15.82 -6.04
N VAL A 144 -18.92 -14.67 -5.78
CA VAL A 144 -18.99 -13.56 -6.75
C VAL A 144 -18.03 -12.41 -6.43
N SER A 145 -17.56 -12.29 -5.19
CA SER A 145 -16.70 -11.18 -4.79
C SER A 145 -15.36 -11.22 -5.52
N VAL A 146 -15.11 -10.19 -6.32
CA VAL A 146 -13.80 -9.80 -6.91
C VAL A 146 -13.20 -8.58 -6.20
N ALA A 147 -13.89 -8.08 -5.17
CA ALA A 147 -13.43 -6.93 -4.40
C ALA A 147 -12.25 -7.34 -3.51
N HIS A 148 -11.37 -6.38 -3.25
CA HIS A 148 -10.23 -6.57 -2.33
C HIS A 148 -10.18 -5.47 -1.26
N THR A 149 -10.76 -4.30 -1.54
CA THR A 149 -10.77 -3.16 -0.61
C THR A 149 -11.93 -3.30 0.38
N ARG A 150 -11.79 -2.70 1.57
CA ARG A 150 -12.85 -2.63 2.59
C ARG A 150 -14.16 -2.08 1.98
N PHE A 151 -14.09 -0.93 1.31
CA PHE A 151 -15.25 -0.30 0.67
C PHE A 151 -15.87 -1.15 -0.43
N GLY A 152 -15.05 -1.85 -1.23
CA GLY A 152 -15.55 -2.75 -2.27
C GLY A 152 -16.33 -3.93 -1.67
N HIS A 153 -15.83 -4.49 -0.57
CA HIS A 153 -16.54 -5.55 0.15
C HIS A 153 -17.84 -5.05 0.79
N GLU A 154 -17.81 -3.90 1.48
CA GLU A 154 -18.99 -3.30 2.09
C GLU A 154 -20.06 -2.96 1.03
N ALA A 155 -19.65 -2.41 -0.11
CA ALA A 155 -20.55 -2.11 -1.23
C ALA A 155 -21.20 -3.39 -1.79
N LEU A 156 -20.41 -4.45 -2.01
CA LEU A 156 -20.94 -5.73 -2.49
C LEU A 156 -21.88 -6.37 -1.45
N ALA A 157 -21.50 -6.37 -0.18
CA ALA A 157 -22.32 -6.93 0.90
C ALA A 157 -23.67 -6.21 0.98
N ARG A 158 -23.67 -4.88 0.98
CA ARG A 158 -24.90 -4.06 0.91
C ARG A 158 -25.75 -4.42 -0.30
N HIS A 159 -25.13 -4.57 -1.47
CA HIS A 159 -25.84 -4.93 -2.69
C HIS A 159 -26.46 -6.34 -2.70
N LEU A 160 -25.97 -7.26 -1.86
CA LEU A 160 -26.54 -8.61 -1.70
C LEU A 160 -27.58 -8.68 -0.57
N ALA A 161 -27.38 -7.91 0.50
CA ALA A 161 -28.24 -7.91 1.67
C ALA A 161 -29.46 -6.97 1.53
N GLU A 162 -29.34 -5.88 0.78
CA GLU A 162 -30.39 -4.86 0.73
C GLU A 162 -31.07 -4.78 -0.64
N PRO A 163 -32.40 -4.68 -0.70
CA PRO A 163 -33.09 -4.34 -1.94
C PRO A 163 -32.65 -2.94 -2.40
N GLN A 164 -32.55 -2.75 -3.72
CA GLN A 164 -32.19 -1.47 -4.33
C GLN A 164 -33.33 -1.03 -5.27
N SER A 165 -33.38 0.26 -5.60
CA SER A 165 -34.37 0.75 -6.56
C SER A 165 -34.16 0.16 -7.95
N LEU A 166 -35.23 0.10 -8.76
CA LEU A 166 -35.14 -0.40 -10.14
C LEU A 166 -34.08 0.36 -10.96
N ALA A 167 -34.05 1.69 -10.83
CA ALA A 167 -33.09 2.53 -11.53
C ALA A 167 -31.62 2.20 -11.17
N GLU A 168 -31.33 1.95 -9.89
CA GLU A 168 -29.99 1.54 -9.45
C GLU A 168 -29.63 0.13 -9.96
N VAL A 169 -30.59 -0.79 -10.00
CA VAL A 169 -30.37 -2.13 -10.54
C VAL A 169 -30.04 -2.06 -12.04
N GLU A 170 -30.82 -1.31 -12.81
CA GLU A 170 -30.62 -1.13 -14.26
C GLU A 170 -29.26 -0.48 -14.56
N ALA A 171 -28.89 0.58 -13.84
CA ALA A 171 -27.60 1.25 -13.99
C ALA A 171 -26.42 0.32 -13.71
N ARG A 172 -26.50 -0.51 -12.66
CA ARG A 172 -25.45 -1.51 -12.37
C ARG A 172 -25.39 -2.60 -13.44
N GLN A 173 -26.53 -3.08 -13.93
CA GLN A 173 -26.56 -4.08 -15.01
C GLN A 173 -25.95 -3.54 -16.31
N GLU A 174 -26.17 -2.27 -16.62
CA GLU A 174 -25.51 -1.59 -17.73
C GLU A 174 -23.99 -1.50 -17.52
N ALA A 175 -23.54 -1.07 -16.34
CA ALA A 175 -22.13 -1.02 -16.00
C ALA A 175 -21.45 -2.41 -16.10
N VAL A 176 -22.11 -3.47 -15.61
CA VAL A 176 -21.62 -4.85 -15.73
C VAL A 176 -21.54 -5.28 -17.20
N ARG A 177 -22.56 -4.97 -18.02
CA ARG A 177 -22.55 -5.28 -19.46
C ARG A 177 -21.42 -4.56 -20.20
N ALA A 178 -21.15 -3.31 -19.83
CA ALA A 178 -20.05 -2.53 -20.41
C ALA A 178 -18.66 -3.08 -20.02
N LEU A 179 -18.48 -3.53 -18.77
CA LEU A 179 -17.19 -4.03 -18.27
C LEU A 179 -16.94 -5.52 -18.57
N ALA A 180 -17.98 -6.32 -18.77
CA ALA A 180 -17.85 -7.75 -19.04
C ALA A 180 -16.83 -8.11 -20.15
N PRO A 181 -16.84 -7.47 -21.34
CA PRO A 181 -15.88 -7.79 -22.40
C PRO A 181 -14.45 -7.28 -22.12
N GLU A 182 -14.28 -6.29 -21.23
CA GLU A 182 -13.01 -5.61 -20.95
C GLU A 182 -12.12 -6.40 -19.97
N LEU A 183 -11.72 -7.61 -20.35
CA LEU A 183 -11.00 -8.53 -19.45
C LEU A 183 -9.69 -7.94 -18.90
N ASP A 184 -8.89 -7.29 -19.75
CA ASP A 184 -7.62 -6.69 -19.33
C ASP A 184 -7.83 -5.57 -18.31
N THR A 185 -8.81 -4.71 -18.56
CA THR A 185 -9.20 -3.62 -17.66
C THR A 185 -9.67 -4.16 -16.32
N ARG A 186 -10.57 -5.16 -16.33
CA ARG A 186 -11.07 -5.79 -15.10
C ARG A 186 -9.95 -6.42 -14.26
N GLN A 187 -9.06 -7.18 -14.90
CA GLN A 187 -7.96 -7.85 -14.19
C GLN A 187 -6.90 -6.86 -13.71
N SER A 188 -6.62 -5.80 -14.47
CA SER A 188 -5.72 -4.74 -14.04
C SER A 188 -6.29 -3.99 -12.85
N PHE A 189 -7.58 -3.64 -12.88
CA PHE A 189 -8.24 -2.99 -11.75
C PHE A 189 -8.21 -3.88 -10.49
N GLU A 190 -8.51 -5.18 -10.63
CA GLU A 190 -8.43 -6.14 -9.52
C GLU A 190 -7.00 -6.28 -8.96
N ALA A 191 -5.98 -6.31 -9.83
CA ALA A 191 -4.57 -6.37 -9.44
C ALA A 191 -4.12 -5.10 -8.68
N HIS A 192 -4.59 -3.92 -9.08
CA HIS A 192 -4.35 -2.68 -8.33
C HIS A 192 -5.08 -2.72 -6.98
N ALA A 193 -6.33 -3.18 -6.95
CA ALA A 193 -7.11 -3.33 -5.71
C ALA A 193 -6.40 -4.25 -4.69
N LEU A 194 -5.83 -5.35 -5.16
CA LEU A 194 -4.96 -6.22 -4.35
C LEU A 194 -3.75 -5.49 -3.78
N ALA A 195 -3.09 -4.63 -4.58
CA ALA A 195 -1.94 -3.84 -4.12
C ALA A 195 -2.31 -2.86 -3.00
N ALA A 196 -3.52 -2.28 -3.07
CA ALA A 196 -4.00 -1.40 -2.02
C ALA A 196 -4.38 -2.16 -0.75
N ALA A 197 -5.04 -3.31 -0.90
CA ALA A 197 -5.55 -4.11 0.21
C ALA A 197 -4.46 -4.90 0.97
N ALA A 198 -3.45 -5.41 0.27
CA ALA A 198 -2.38 -6.20 0.88
C ALA A 198 -1.28 -5.28 1.45
N PRO A 199 -0.91 -5.39 2.74
CA PRO A 199 0.47 -5.11 3.11
C PRO A 199 1.33 -6.10 2.33
N GLU A 200 2.34 -5.63 1.60
CA GLU A 200 3.26 -6.47 0.82
C GLU A 200 3.61 -7.74 1.60
N GLU A 201 3.44 -8.92 0.98
CA GLU A 201 3.85 -10.23 1.52
C GLU A 201 5.38 -10.33 1.77
N VAL A 202 6.12 -9.23 1.63
CA VAL A 202 7.58 -9.14 1.83
C VAL A 202 7.98 -9.16 3.31
N SER A 203 7.06 -9.10 4.28
CA SER A 203 7.43 -9.39 5.66
C SER A 203 6.32 -10.02 6.50
N LYS A 204 6.54 -11.28 6.90
CA LYS A 204 5.80 -12.05 7.92
C LYS A 204 5.76 -11.39 9.32
N ARG A 205 6.02 -10.09 9.46
CA ARG A 205 6.22 -9.42 10.75
C ARG A 205 5.21 -8.34 11.11
N GLN A 206 4.30 -7.96 10.23
CA GLN A 206 3.19 -7.05 10.56
C GLN A 206 2.12 -7.15 9.47
N SER A 207 1.10 -7.99 9.68
CA SER A 207 -0.17 -7.88 8.95
C SER A 207 -0.83 -6.56 9.38
N ARG A 208 -0.44 -5.45 8.74
CA ARG A 208 -1.21 -4.20 8.87
C ARG A 208 -2.53 -4.41 8.12
N PRO A 209 -3.69 -4.14 8.73
CA PRO A 209 -4.96 -4.15 8.00
C PRO A 209 -4.87 -3.19 6.80
N ALA A 210 -5.68 -3.45 5.76
CA ALA A 210 -5.77 -2.59 4.59
C ALA A 210 -5.87 -1.11 5.03
N PRO A 211 -5.12 -0.18 4.42
CA PRO A 211 -5.08 1.19 4.91
C PRO A 211 -6.47 1.83 4.86
N ASP A 212 -6.97 2.26 6.01
CA ASP A 212 -8.22 2.98 6.12
C ASP A 212 -7.99 4.47 5.82
N PRO A 213 -8.56 5.04 4.75
CA PRO A 213 -8.45 6.47 4.47
C PRO A 213 -9.35 7.31 5.38
N GLU A 214 -10.30 6.71 6.11
CA GLU A 214 -11.29 7.40 6.93
C GLU A 214 -10.69 8.38 7.97
N PRO A 215 -9.61 8.04 8.71
CA PRO A 215 -8.96 8.99 9.62
C PRO A 215 -8.40 10.24 8.93
N LEU A 216 -7.88 10.09 7.70
CA LEU A 216 -7.33 11.22 6.95
C LEU A 216 -8.42 12.06 6.29
N LEU A 217 -9.49 11.43 5.79
CA LEU A 217 -10.66 12.14 5.27
C LEU A 217 -11.33 12.95 6.40
N ALA A 218 -11.56 12.33 7.56
CA ALA A 218 -12.09 13.01 8.73
C ALA A 218 -11.21 14.17 9.22
N TRP A 219 -9.89 14.05 9.09
CA TRP A 219 -8.97 15.16 9.34
C TRP A 219 -9.08 16.27 8.29
N ALA A 220 -9.12 15.91 7.00
CA ALA A 220 -9.17 16.86 5.89
C ALA A 220 -10.49 17.64 5.84
N GLU A 221 -11.61 16.99 6.17
CA GLU A 221 -12.94 17.59 6.30
C GLU A 221 -13.15 18.25 7.68
N GLY A 222 -12.26 17.98 8.63
CA GLY A 222 -12.29 18.51 9.99
C GLY A 222 -12.02 20.02 10.04
N LYS A 223 -12.40 20.64 11.16
CA LYS A 223 -12.08 22.05 11.41
C LYS A 223 -10.59 22.20 11.65
N ALA A 224 -9.98 23.18 10.99
CA ALA A 224 -8.55 23.42 11.11
C ALA A 224 -8.20 24.18 12.42
N GLU A 225 -8.31 23.51 13.57
CA GLU A 225 -8.24 24.13 14.90
C GLU A 225 -6.90 24.82 15.20
N LEU A 226 -5.78 24.26 14.74
CA LEU A 226 -4.45 24.84 14.93
C LEU A 226 -4.18 26.03 13.99
N SER A 227 -4.56 25.91 12.72
CA SER A 227 -4.34 26.97 11.73
C SER A 227 -5.31 28.14 11.88
N ALA A 228 -6.47 27.91 12.51
CA ALA A 228 -7.42 28.96 12.88
C ALA A 228 -6.88 29.92 13.96
N ARG A 229 -5.79 29.57 14.67
CA ARG A 229 -5.19 30.37 15.75
C ARG A 229 -3.89 31.04 15.26
N PRO A 230 -3.94 32.26 14.70
CA PRO A 230 -2.77 32.89 14.08
C PRO A 230 -1.60 33.08 15.06
N ALA A 231 -1.88 33.32 16.35
CA ALA A 231 -0.87 33.43 17.37
C ALA A 231 -0.02 32.15 17.52
N LEU A 232 -0.64 30.96 17.46
CA LEU A 232 0.09 29.69 17.54
C LEU A 232 0.95 29.45 16.29
N VAL A 233 0.43 29.81 15.11
CA VAL A 233 1.13 29.69 13.83
C VAL A 233 2.37 30.59 13.78
N TRP A 234 2.24 31.83 14.26
CA TRP A 234 3.39 32.74 14.32
C TRP A 234 4.36 32.35 15.43
N ALA A 235 3.87 31.91 16.60
CA ALA A 235 4.72 31.41 17.68
C ALA A 235 5.56 30.19 17.25
N SER A 236 4.98 29.23 16.52
CA SER A 236 5.69 28.04 16.04
C SER A 236 6.78 28.35 15.00
N ARG A 237 6.66 29.47 14.27
CA ARG A 237 7.66 29.94 13.29
C ARG A 237 8.75 30.80 13.92
N ILE A 238 8.36 31.69 14.83
CA ILE A 238 9.26 32.71 15.39
C ILE A 238 10.10 32.15 16.54
N LEU A 239 9.51 31.34 17.43
CA LEU A 239 10.23 30.87 18.61
C LEU A 239 11.50 30.05 18.30
N PRO A 240 11.52 29.11 17.31
CA PRO A 240 12.74 28.40 16.95
C PRO A 240 13.85 29.34 16.45
N LEU A 241 13.49 30.36 15.67
CA LEU A 241 14.43 31.38 15.19
C LEU A 241 14.98 32.22 16.34
N LEU A 242 14.13 32.61 17.29
CA LEU A 242 14.54 33.33 18.49
C LEU A 242 15.47 32.50 19.40
N THR A 243 15.19 31.21 19.56
CA THR A 243 16.10 30.32 20.32
C THR A 243 17.44 30.17 19.62
N LEU A 244 17.46 30.00 18.29
CA LEU A 244 18.70 29.89 17.54
C LEU A 244 19.52 31.20 17.59
N ALA A 245 18.87 32.35 17.37
CA ALA A 245 19.51 33.65 17.47
C ALA A 245 19.99 33.95 18.89
N GLY A 246 19.20 33.59 19.91
CA GLY A 246 19.57 33.70 21.32
C GLY A 246 20.77 32.82 21.67
N LEU A 247 20.84 31.61 21.12
CA LEU A 247 21.95 30.68 21.36
C LEU A 247 23.25 31.23 20.75
N ILE A 248 23.18 31.77 19.53
CA ILE A 248 24.32 32.39 18.83
C ILE A 248 24.79 33.66 19.54
N THR A 249 23.87 34.51 19.98
CA THR A 249 24.23 35.76 20.67
C THR A 249 24.73 35.52 22.09
N SER A 250 24.19 34.53 22.81
CA SER A 250 24.73 34.12 24.12
C SER A 250 26.14 33.55 24.01
N SER A 251 26.45 32.77 22.96
CA SER A 251 27.78 32.18 22.76
C SER A 251 28.83 33.17 22.23
N THR A 252 28.43 34.21 21.49
CA THR A 252 29.36 35.20 20.90
C THR A 252 29.51 36.46 21.76
N LEU A 253 28.40 36.96 22.31
CA LEU A 253 28.34 38.23 23.04
C LEU A 253 28.24 38.05 24.56
N HIS A 254 28.33 36.80 25.05
CA HIS A 254 28.27 36.45 26.48
C HIS A 254 26.98 36.92 27.16
N LEU A 255 25.88 37.02 26.40
CA LEU A 255 24.56 37.36 26.95
C LEU A 255 24.06 36.26 27.90
N PRO A 256 23.23 36.62 28.91
CA PRO A 256 22.68 35.66 29.85
C PRO A 256 21.95 34.49 29.17
N VAL A 257 22.08 33.29 29.75
CA VAL A 257 21.43 32.05 29.29
C VAL A 257 19.92 32.20 29.11
N VAL A 258 19.29 33.11 29.86
CA VAL A 258 17.86 33.44 29.79
C VAL A 258 17.42 33.82 28.37
N VAL A 259 18.29 34.42 27.55
CA VAL A 259 17.99 34.90 26.19
C VAL A 259 17.59 33.78 25.24
N TRP A 260 18.16 32.57 25.38
CA TRP A 260 17.73 31.40 24.59
C TRP A 260 16.86 30.42 25.38
N ALA A 261 17.01 30.39 26.71
CA ALA A 261 16.25 29.48 27.57
C ALA A 261 14.75 29.83 27.60
N LEU A 262 14.38 31.12 27.69
CA LEU A 262 12.97 31.54 27.68
C LEU A 262 12.20 31.13 26.41
N PRO A 263 12.67 31.44 25.18
CA PRO A 263 11.96 31.01 23.97
C PRO A 263 11.96 29.48 23.80
N LEU A 264 12.97 28.78 24.34
CA LEU A 264 12.98 27.31 24.35
C LEU A 264 11.92 26.75 25.29
N THR A 265 11.79 27.29 26.52
CA THR A 265 10.74 26.90 27.46
C THR A 265 9.35 27.19 26.89
N ALA A 266 9.17 28.33 26.21
CA ALA A 266 7.93 28.66 25.53
C ALA A 266 7.61 27.66 24.40
N GLN A 267 8.61 27.19 23.63
CA GLN A 267 8.41 26.13 22.62
C GLN A 267 8.00 24.81 23.23
N ILE A 268 8.63 24.41 24.33
CA ILE A 268 8.29 23.18 25.04
C ILE A 268 6.84 23.25 25.53
N LEU A 269 6.44 24.35 26.18
CA LEU A 269 5.07 24.57 26.64
C LEU A 269 4.07 24.58 25.47
N LEU A 270 4.40 25.26 24.38
CA LEU A 270 3.60 25.27 23.17
C LEU A 270 3.39 23.84 22.65
N ASN A 271 4.46 23.06 22.51
CA ASN A 271 4.42 21.67 22.07
C ASN A 271 3.54 20.79 22.97
N PHE A 272 3.69 20.89 24.29
CA PHE A 272 2.86 20.17 25.25
C PHE A 272 1.38 20.58 25.14
N SER A 273 1.10 21.88 24.98
CA SER A 273 -0.27 22.39 24.87
C SER A 273 -0.98 21.96 23.59
N THR A 274 -0.24 21.80 22.49
CA THR A 274 -0.80 21.35 21.20
C THR A 274 -0.64 19.85 20.98
N ARG A 275 -0.01 19.11 21.89
CA ARG A 275 0.38 17.70 21.71
C ARG A 275 -0.78 16.80 21.31
N ALA A 276 -1.93 16.92 21.97
CA ALA A 276 -3.10 16.10 21.66
C ALA A 276 -3.55 16.31 20.20
N GLU A 277 -3.56 17.55 19.75
CA GLU A 277 -3.97 17.92 18.40
C GLU A 277 -2.92 17.54 17.35
N THR A 278 -1.65 17.82 17.61
CA THR A 278 -0.56 17.41 16.72
C THR A 278 -0.48 15.89 16.59
N LEU A 279 -0.71 15.14 17.67
CA LEU A 279 -0.75 13.68 17.62
C LEU A 279 -1.96 13.16 16.87
N ARG A 280 -3.14 13.82 16.95
CA ARG A 280 -4.30 13.48 16.12
C ARG A 280 -3.96 13.61 14.63
N VAL A 281 -3.45 14.77 14.22
CA VAL A 281 -3.03 15.02 12.82
C VAL A 281 -1.94 14.04 12.39
N PHE A 282 -0.90 13.86 13.22
CA PHE A 282 0.19 12.95 12.92
C PHE A 282 -0.30 11.51 12.82
N SER A 283 -1.21 11.07 13.69
CA SER A 283 -1.81 9.73 13.61
C SER A 283 -2.63 9.54 12.36
N ALA A 284 -3.44 10.54 11.95
CA ALA A 284 -4.23 10.49 10.73
C ALA A 284 -3.36 10.49 9.46
N VAL A 285 -2.24 11.23 9.45
CA VAL A 285 -1.32 11.24 8.31
C VAL A 285 -0.46 9.97 8.29
N SER A 286 0.05 9.51 9.44
CA SER A 286 0.93 8.33 9.52
C SER A 286 0.19 7.00 9.44
N SER A 287 -1.11 6.93 9.80
CA SER A 287 -1.96 5.78 9.50
C SER A 287 -2.16 5.58 8.00
N THR A 288 -1.93 6.64 7.23
CA THR A 288 -2.37 6.77 5.85
C THR A 288 -1.19 7.08 4.90
N GLU A 289 0.05 7.14 5.42
CA GLU A 289 1.27 7.27 4.63
C GLU A 289 1.40 6.04 3.72
N GLY A 290 1.18 6.25 2.41
CA GLY A 290 1.13 5.20 1.39
C GLY A 290 -0.29 4.70 1.04
N ALA A 291 -1.33 5.02 1.80
CA ALA A 291 -2.70 4.59 1.52
C ALA A 291 -3.27 5.28 0.27
N PHE A 292 -3.20 6.61 0.20
CA PHE A 292 -3.70 7.37 -0.96
C PHE A 292 -2.87 7.10 -2.22
N LEU A 293 -1.55 6.93 -2.10
CA LEU A 293 -0.70 6.56 -3.23
C LEU A 293 -1.11 5.20 -3.83
N ARG A 294 -1.58 4.26 -2.99
CA ARG A 294 -2.09 2.96 -3.44
C ARG A 294 -3.44 3.06 -4.14
N TYR A 295 -4.33 3.96 -3.71
CA TYR A 295 -5.59 4.22 -4.41
C TYR A 295 -5.43 5.11 -5.65
N GLY A 296 -4.39 5.94 -5.71
CA GLY A 296 -4.12 6.83 -6.84
C GLY A 296 -3.83 6.09 -8.15
N ALA A 297 -3.38 4.84 -8.08
CA ALA A 297 -3.24 4.00 -9.27
C ALA A 297 -4.60 3.51 -9.84
N MET A 298 -5.70 3.72 -9.13
CA MET A 298 -7.06 3.32 -9.53
C MET A 298 -7.93 4.50 -9.99
N LEU A 299 -7.51 5.74 -9.76
CA LEU A 299 -8.20 6.98 -10.13
C LEU A 299 -7.65 7.54 -11.43
#